data_AF-A0A6B2UDJ3-F1
#
_entry.id   AF-A0A6B2UDJ3-F1
#
_cell.length_a   1.000
_cell.length_b   1.000
_cell.length_c   1.000
_cell.angle_alpha   90.00
_cell.angle_beta   90.00
_cell.angle_gamma   90.00
#
_symmetry.space_group_name_H-M   'P 1'
#
loop_
_entity.id
_entity.type
_entity.pdbx_description
1 polymer ?
#
loop_
_entity_poly.entity_id
_entity_poly.type
_entity_poly.pdbx_seq_one_letter_code
_entity_poly.pdbx_strand_id
1 'polypeptide(L)' 'MPSPSPMPSPPFPSPDSAVLRVVVEKAIQALRSGEASAEEAILDAAVHGWYEGHIQGEDACPGCTFRGKLPKNEPRD' A
#
# COMPACT_ATOMS: atom_id res chain seq x y z
N MET A 1 3.47 -23.66 -13.30
CA MET A 1 3.24 -22.79 -12.13
C MET A 1 2.42 -21.60 -12.63
N PRO A 2 1.30 -21.23 -12.00
CA PRO A 2 0.56 -20.05 -12.45
C PRO A 2 1.44 -18.82 -12.26
N SER A 3 1.56 -17.99 -13.30
CA SER A 3 2.22 -16.67 -13.19
C SER A 3 1.55 -15.88 -12.07
N PRO A 4 2.32 -15.17 -11.22
CA PRO A 4 1.72 -14.30 -10.21
C PRO A 4 0.85 -13.27 -10.95
N SER A 5 -0.45 -13.28 -10.66
CA SER A 5 -1.36 -12.24 -11.17
C SER A 5 -0.74 -10.87 -10.86
N PRO A 6 -0.65 -9.95 -11.83
CA PRO A 6 -0.12 -8.62 -11.57
C PRO A 6 -0.95 -8.01 -10.45
N MET A 7 -0.29 -7.58 -9.37
CA MET A 7 -0.98 -7.03 -8.21
C MET A 7 -1.86 -5.87 -8.67
N PRO A 8 -3.20 -5.97 -8.52
CA PRO A 8 -4.09 -4.89 -8.92
C PRO A 8 -3.84 -3.72 -7.97
N SER A 9 -3.41 -2.60 -8.55
CA SER A 9 -3.01 -1.38 -7.85
C SER A 9 -1.72 -1.53 -7.00
N PRO A 10 -0.82 -0.54 -7.04
CA PRO A 10 0.43 -0.56 -6.30
C PRO A 10 0.12 -0.68 -4.80
N PRO A 11 0.93 -1.45 -4.07
CA PRO A 11 0.58 -1.88 -2.72
C PRO A 11 0.79 -0.80 -1.65
N PHE A 12 1.07 0.47 -1.97
CA PHE A 12 1.36 1.49 -0.96
C PHE A 12 0.87 2.88 -1.38
N PRO A 13 0.52 3.76 -0.42
CA PRO A 13 0.09 5.11 -0.73
C PRO A 13 1.27 5.92 -1.25
N SER A 14 1.00 7.12 -1.78
CA SER A 14 2.08 8.06 -2.09
C SER A 14 3.02 8.31 -0.92
N PRO A 15 4.34 8.44 -1.16
CA PRO A 15 5.26 8.96 -0.14
C PRO A 15 4.79 10.30 0.46
N ASP A 16 4.16 11.15 -0.37
CA ASP A 16 3.58 12.43 0.05
C ASP A 16 2.14 12.31 0.63
N SER A 17 1.63 11.09 0.81
CA SER A 17 0.29 10.87 1.36
C SER A 17 0.25 11.25 2.83
N ALA A 18 -0.65 12.16 3.20
CA ALA A 18 -0.90 12.50 4.61
C ALA A 18 -1.32 11.25 5.41
N VAL A 19 -2.04 10.32 4.78
CA VAL A 19 -2.45 9.04 5.38
C VAL A 19 -1.25 8.16 5.70
N LEU A 20 -0.29 8.03 4.77
CA LEU A 20 0.93 7.26 5.00
C LEU A 20 1.73 7.83 6.18
N ARG A 21 1.82 9.16 6.27
CA ARG A 21 2.49 9.81 7.40
C ARG A 21 1.84 9.44 8.73
N VAL A 22 0.51 9.46 8.82
CA VAL A 22 -0.22 9.05 10.03
C VAL A 22 0.03 7.59 10.38
N VAL A 23 0.02 6.67 9.40
CA VAL A 23 0.32 5.25 9.63
C VAL A 23 1.72 5.07 10.23
N VAL A 24 2.73 5.74 9.65
CA VAL A 24 4.11 5.67 10.14
C VAL A 24 4.26 6.29 11.53
N GLU A 25 3.62 7.44 11.78
CA GLU A 25 3.65 8.10 13.10
C GLU A 25 3.04 7.22 14.18
N LYS A 26 1.91 6.54 13.89
CA LYS A 26 1.28 5.60 14.84
C LYS A 26 2.19 4.42 15.16
N ALA A 27 2.81 3.79 14.16
CA ALA A 27 3.72 2.67 14.37
C ALA A 27 4.95 3.08 15.20
N ILE A 28 5.54 4.25 14.92
CA ILE A 28 6.65 4.81 15.70
C ILE A 28 6.23 5.09 17.15
N GLN A 29 5.02 5.62 17.34
CA GLN A 29 4.51 5.90 18.68
C GLN A 29 4.32 4.62 19.49
N ALA A 30 3.71 3.58 18.91
CA ALA A 30 3.51 2.29 19.56
C ALA A 30 4.84 1.62 19.94
N LEU A 31 5.85 1.72 19.07
CA LEU A 31 7.19 1.23 19.36
C LEU A 31 7.84 2.01 20.53
N ARG A 32 7.72 3.34 20.52
CA ARG A 32 8.32 4.21 21.56
C ARG A 32 7.64 4.11 22.91
N SER A 33 6.33 3.87 22.94
CA SER A 33 5.58 3.65 24.18
C SER A 33 5.82 2.26 24.78
N GLY A 34 6.40 1.33 24.01
CA GLY A 34 6.52 -0.08 24.38
C GLY A 34 5.21 -0.86 24.25
N GLU A 35 4.21 -0.28 23.58
CA GLU A 35 2.93 -0.93 23.26
C GLU A 35 3.09 -2.02 22.20
N ALA A 36 4.09 -1.89 21.31
CA ALA A 36 4.41 -2.85 20.28
C ALA A 36 5.93 -3.11 20.21
N SER A 37 6.30 -4.34 19.87
CA SER A 37 7.65 -4.68 19.41
C SER A 37 7.97 -4.04 18.06
N ALA A 38 9.24 -4.06 17.65
CA ALA A 38 9.65 -3.55 16.34
C ALA A 38 8.97 -4.32 15.21
N GLU A 39 8.88 -5.65 15.34
CA GLU A 39 8.24 -6.54 14.39
C GLU A 39 6.74 -6.25 14.25
N GLU A 40 6.04 -6.02 15.37
CA GLU A 40 4.62 -5.66 15.37
C GLU A 40 4.39 -4.28 14.75
N ALA A 41 5.22 -3.28 15.08
CA ALA A 41 5.11 -1.93 14.50
C ALA A 41 5.39 -1.93 12.99
N ILE A 42 6.37 -2.72 12.52
CA ILE A 42 6.65 -2.88 11.08
C ILE A 42 5.48 -3.56 10.38
N LEU A 43 4.93 -4.62 10.97
CA LEU A 43 3.78 -5.34 10.40
C LEU A 43 2.56 -4.42 10.32
N ASP A 44 2.27 -3.66 11.39
CA ASP A 44 1.17 -2.71 11.44
C ASP A 44 1.27 -1.66 10.33
N ALA A 45 2.45 -1.05 10.18
CA ALA A 45 2.70 -0.06 9.14
C ALA A 45 2.58 -0.66 7.72
N ALA A 46 3.05 -1.89 7.52
CA ALA A 46 2.97 -2.57 6.23
C ALA A 46 1.53 -2.90 5.84
N VAL A 47 0.73 -3.42 6.77
CA VAL A 47 -0.67 -3.80 6.52
C VAL A 47 -1.53 -2.56 6.27
N HIS A 48 -1.42 -1.54 7.13
CA HIS A 48 -2.18 -0.30 6.95
C HIS A 48 -1.73 0.46 5.70
N GLY A 49 -0.42 0.52 5.43
CA GLY A 49 0.08 1.09 4.18
C GLY A 49 -0.51 0.38 2.95
N TRP A 50 -0.58 -0.95 2.99
CA TRP A 50 -1.20 -1.72 1.91
C TRP A 50 -2.68 -1.42 1.71
N TYR A 51 -3.43 -1.38 2.79
CA TYR A 51 -4.86 -1.09 2.75
C TYR A 51 -5.16 0.30 2.19
N GLU A 52 -4.44 1.31 2.67
CA GLU A 52 -4.61 2.71 2.24
C GLU A 52 -4.13 2.94 0.80
N GLY A 53 -3.09 2.22 0.36
CA GLY A 53 -2.63 2.23 -1.02
C GLY A 53 -3.67 1.64 -1.98
N HIS A 54 -4.32 0.56 -1.57
CA HIS A 54 -5.42 -0.05 -2.33
C HIS A 54 -6.61 0.91 -2.48
N ILE A 55 -7.07 1.54 -1.39
CA ILE A 55 -8.15 2.53 -1.44
C ILE A 55 -7.77 3.69 -2.37
N GLN A 56 -6.56 4.24 -2.21
CA GLN A 56 -6.09 5.32 -3.08
C GLN A 56 -6.09 4.92 -4.57
N GLY A 57 -5.75 3.67 -4.88
CA GLY A 57 -5.78 3.14 -6.25
C GLY A 57 -7.20 3.04 -6.82
N GLU A 58 -8.13 2.50 -6.03
CA GLU A 58 -9.55 2.40 -6.41
C GLU A 58 -10.18 3.79 -6.60
N ASP A 59 -9.93 4.73 -5.69
CA ASP A 59 -10.48 6.10 -5.77
C ASP A 59 -9.93 6.88 -6.97
N ALA A 60 -8.64 6.70 -7.28
CA ALA A 60 -8.01 7.44 -8.36
C ALA A 60 -8.43 6.95 -9.75
N CYS A 61 -8.60 5.64 -9.92
CA CYS A 61 -8.99 5.05 -11.21
C CYS A 61 -9.52 3.62 -11.01
N PRO A 62 -10.85 3.44 -10.88
CA PRO A 62 -11.44 2.11 -10.74
C PRO A 62 -11.02 1.19 -11.90
N GLY A 63 -10.45 0.03 -11.57
CA GLY A 63 -10.03 -0.98 -12.56
C GLY A 63 -8.74 -0.65 -13.34
N CYS A 64 -7.90 0.26 -12.86
CA CYS A 64 -6.63 0.64 -13.48
C CYS A 64 -5.44 0.24 -12.62
N THR A 65 -4.28 0.00 -13.24
CA THR A 65 -2.99 -0.11 -12.55
C THR A 65 -2.47 1.28 -12.14
N PHE A 66 -3.14 1.93 -11.17
CA PHE A 66 -2.80 3.29 -10.73
C PHE A 66 -1.41 3.35 -10.08
N ARG A 67 -0.35 3.83 -10.76
CA ARG A 67 1.08 3.75 -10.35
C ARG A 67 1.73 2.35 -10.40
N GLY A 68 1.09 1.38 -11.05
CA GLY A 68 1.76 0.21 -11.61
C GLY A 68 2.09 0.52 -13.08
N LYS A 69 3.38 0.57 -13.44
CA LYS A 69 3.86 0.97 -14.79
C LYS A 69 3.48 -0.05 -15.90
N LEU A 70 2.20 -0.22 -16.20
CA LEU A 70 1.75 -0.87 -17.44
C LEU A 70 0.64 -0.04 -18.09
N PRO A 71 0.71 0.21 -19.41
CA PRO A 71 -0.32 0.95 -20.12
C PRO A 71 -1.63 0.17 -20.13
N LYS A 72 -2.74 0.89 -19.99
CA LYS A 72 -4.09 0.35 -19.75
C LYS A 72 -4.66 -0.53 -20.89
N ASN A 73 -3.96 -0.73 -22.00
CA ASN A 73 -4.49 -1.39 -23.20
C ASN A 73 -3.40 -2.08 -24.06
N GLU A 74 -2.87 -3.23 -23.65
CA GLU A 74 -2.29 -4.17 -24.62
C GLU A 74 -3.32 -5.28 -24.93
N PRO A 75 -3.51 -5.65 -26.21
CA PRO A 75 -4.37 -6.77 -26.58
C PRO A 75 -3.85 -8.05 -25.92
N ARG A 76 -4.79 -8.88 -25.44
CA ARG A 76 -4.48 -10.24 -25.02
C ARG A 76 -4.39 -11.10 -26.29
N ASP A 77 -3.17 -11.41 -26.74
CA ASP A 77 -2.91 -12.50 -27.67
C ASP A 77 -2.87 -13.85 -26.95
#